data_AF-F1LEP3-F1
#
_entry.id   AF-F1LEP3-F1
#
_cell.length_a   1.000
_cell.length_b   1.000
_cell.length_c   1.000
_cell.angle_alpha   90.00
_cell.angle_beta   90.00
_cell.angle_gamma   90.00
#
_symmetry.space_group_name_H-M   'P 1'
#
loop_
_entity.id
_entity.type
_entity.pdbx_description
1 polymer ?
#
loop_
_entity_poly.entity_id
_entity_poly.type
_entity_poly.pdbx_seq_one_letter_code
_entity_poly.pdbx_strand_id
1 'polypeptide(L)'
;MSEDVVFYIFYNFPGEVYQVAAAHELYNRGWRYHMSLRVWLARSDQDDLKERTTSHETGFYNVFDPVEWRKVRKELKLEYNQLEG
;
A
#
# COMPACT_ATOMS: atom_id res chain seq x y z
N MET A 1 8.35 8.64 13.03
CA MET A 1 9.07 7.45 12.53
C MET A 1 9.27 7.61 11.03
N SER A 2 10.40 7.21 10.43
CA SER A 2 10.54 7.24 8.96
C SER A 2 9.67 6.15 8.32
N GLU A 3 9.21 6.37 7.08
CA GLU A 3 8.38 5.39 6.36
C GLU A 3 9.09 4.03 6.19
N ASP A 4 10.39 4.03 5.91
CA ASP A 4 11.21 2.81 5.84
C ASP A 4 11.18 1.98 7.12
N VAL A 5 11.21 2.61 8.29
CA VAL A 5 11.15 1.89 9.57
C VAL A 5 9.76 1.30 9.78
N VAL A 6 8.70 1.99 9.37
CA VAL A 6 7.34 1.46 9.48
C VAL A 6 7.16 0.24 8.55
N PHE A 7 7.66 0.29 7.31
CA PHE A 7 7.69 -0.88 6.43
C PHE A 7 8.53 -2.02 7.02
N TYR A 8 9.70 -1.70 7.57
CA TYR A 8 10.56 -2.68 8.24
C TYR A 8 9.80 -3.41 9.34
N ILE A 9 9.11 -2.68 10.22
CA ILE A 9 8.34 -3.27 11.31
C ILE A 9 7.23 -4.17 10.75
N PHE A 10 6.47 -3.69 9.76
CA PHE A 10 5.35 -4.45 9.20
C PHE A 10 5.78 -5.80 8.58
N TYR A 11 6.89 -5.81 7.84
CA TYR A 11 7.37 -7.01 7.14
C TYR A 11 8.21 -7.95 8.00
N ASN A 12 8.85 -7.46 9.08
CA ASN A 12 9.76 -8.28 9.91
C ASN A 12 9.15 -8.80 11.21
N PHE A 13 8.01 -8.27 11.67
CA PHE A 13 7.34 -8.71 12.90
C PHE A 13 5.92 -9.25 12.66
N PRO A 14 5.72 -10.21 11.75
CA PRO A 14 4.39 -10.69 11.40
C PRO A 14 3.68 -11.37 12.59
N GLY A 15 2.41 -11.02 12.80
CA GLY A 15 1.58 -11.57 13.89
C GLY A 15 1.81 -10.91 15.25
N GLU A 16 2.75 -9.96 15.35
CA GLU A 16 2.99 -9.20 16.58
C GLU A 16 2.18 -7.90 16.62
N VAL A 17 2.01 -7.35 17.83
CA VAL A 17 1.35 -6.06 18.04
C VAL A 17 2.00 -4.93 17.25
N TYR A 18 3.31 -5.03 16.99
CA TYR A 18 4.05 -4.03 16.22
C TYR A 18 3.66 -4.01 14.74
N GLN A 19 3.30 -5.15 14.15
CA GLN A 19 2.79 -5.18 12.77
C GLN A 19 1.47 -4.42 12.65
N VAL A 20 0.57 -4.58 13.62
CA VAL A 20 -0.72 -3.86 13.65
C VAL A 20 -0.48 -2.36 13.82
N ALA A 21 0.43 -1.97 14.71
CA ALA A 21 0.80 -0.56 14.91
C ALA A 21 1.40 0.05 13.63
N ALA A 22 2.29 -0.68 12.95
CA ALA A 22 2.89 -0.25 11.69
C ALA A 22 1.86 -0.15 10.56
N ALA A 23 0.94 -1.11 10.46
CA ALA A 23 -0.17 -1.05 9.52
C ALA A 23 -1.02 0.20 9.73
N HIS A 24 -1.41 0.49 10.97
CA HIS A 24 -2.17 1.68 11.31
C HIS A 24 -1.42 2.98 10.93
N GLU A 25 -0.11 3.03 11.18
CA GLU A 25 0.71 4.18 10.79
C GLU A 25 0.80 4.35 9.26
N LEU A 26 0.91 3.25 8.49
CA LEU A 26 0.86 3.29 7.02
C LEU A 26 -0.51 3.75 6.50
N TYR A 27 -1.60 3.27 7.09
CA TYR A 27 -2.96 3.70 6.76
C TYR A 27 -3.16 5.20 6.94
N ASN A 28 -2.68 5.75 8.05
CA ASN A 28 -2.74 7.19 8.36
C ASN A 28 -1.91 8.05 7.40
N ARG A 29 -0.91 7.45 6.75
CA ARG A 29 -0.09 8.09 5.70
C ARG A 29 -0.64 7.93 4.30
N GLY A 30 -1.84 7.34 4.15
CA GLY A 30 -2.50 7.17 2.85
C GLY A 30 -2.10 5.88 2.11
N TRP A 31 -1.31 5.00 2.73
CA TRP A 31 -1.04 3.67 2.17
C TRP A 31 -2.22 2.74 2.42
N ARG A 32 -2.44 1.82 1.49
CA ARG A 32 -3.46 0.76 1.57
C ARG A 32 -2.79 -0.57 1.31
N TYR A 33 -3.18 -1.58 2.06
CA TYR A 33 -2.61 -2.91 1.91
C TYR A 33 -3.44 -3.72 0.91
N HIS A 34 -2.77 -4.24 -0.11
CA HIS A 34 -3.38 -5.12 -1.10
C HIS A 34 -3.23 -6.57 -0.63
N MET A 35 -4.33 -7.21 -0.21
CA MET A 35 -4.29 -8.51 0.47
C MET A 35 -3.70 -9.64 -0.40
N SER A 36 -4.06 -9.70 -1.68
CA SER A 36 -3.55 -10.74 -2.59
C SER A 36 -2.08 -10.56 -2.96
N LEU A 37 -1.66 -9.33 -3.28
CA LEU A 37 -0.28 -9.01 -3.66
C LEU A 37 0.66 -8.89 -2.45
N ARG A 38 0.10 -8.71 -1.25
CA ARG A 38 0.83 -8.51 0.02
C ARG A 38 1.79 -7.31 -0.02
N VAL A 39 1.36 -6.26 -0.71
CA VAL A 39 2.11 -5.01 -0.85
C VAL A 39 1.30 -3.83 -0.35
N TRP A 40 2.01 -2.82 0.13
CA TRP A 40 1.44 -1.51 0.39
C TRP A 40 1.46 -0.67 -0.88
N LEU A 41 0.35 0.00 -1.17
CA LEU A 41 0.22 0.94 -2.27
C LEU A 41 -0.39 2.27 -1.80
N ALA A 42 0.09 3.37 -2.35
CA ALA A 42 -0.49 4.69 -2.18
C ALA A 42 -0.77 5.27 -3.56
N ARG A 43 -1.86 6.03 -3.68
CA ARG A 43 -2.12 6.77 -4.92
C ARG A 43 -0.92 7.68 -5.20
N SER A 44 -0.54 7.74 -6.48
CA SER A 44 0.34 8.80 -6.96
C SER A 44 -0.41 10.15 -6.96
N ASP A 45 0.17 11.18 -7.56
CA ASP A 45 -0.49 12.47 -7.77
C ASP A 45 -1.89 12.30 -8.37
N GLN A 46 -2.81 13.24 -8.08
CA GLN A 46 -4.22 13.07 -8.44
C GLN A 46 -4.48 12.94 -9.94
N ASP A 47 -3.57 13.43 -10.79
CA ASP A 47 -3.64 13.34 -12.25
C ASP A 47 -3.37 11.92 -12.80
N ASP A 48 -2.93 10.98 -11.95
CA ASP A 48 -2.56 9.64 -12.37
C ASP A 48 -3.73 8.64 -12.40
N LEU A 49 -4.93 9.05 -12.00
CA LEU A 49 -6.14 8.23 -12.09
C LEU A 49 -6.71 8.28 -13.50
N LYS A 50 -6.69 7.14 -14.19
CA LYS A 50 -7.25 6.99 -15.55
C LYS A 50 -8.75 6.68 -15.51
N GLU A 51 -9.17 5.86 -14.54
CA GLU A 51 -10.56 5.44 -14.41
C GLU A 51 -10.92 5.25 -12.94
N ARG A 52 -12.13 5.66 -12.56
CA ARG A 52 -12.67 5.38 -11.23
C ARG A 52 -14.13 5.01 -11.33
N THR A 53 -14.46 3.83 -10.84
CA THR A 53 -15.83 3.31 -10.75
C THR A 53 -16.20 3.07 -9.29
N THR A 54 -17.39 2.54 -9.07
CA THR A 54 -17.86 2.13 -7.74
C THR A 54 -17.16 0.88 -7.22
N SER A 55 -16.61 0.03 -8.10
CA SER A 55 -15.97 -1.25 -7.72
C SER A 55 -14.45 -1.21 -7.76
N HIS A 56 -13.87 -0.38 -8.63
CA HIS A 56 -12.42 -0.33 -8.84
C HIS A 56 -11.96 1.04 -9.32
N GLU A 57 -10.65 1.20 -9.35
CA GLU A 57 -9.99 2.31 -10.01
C GLU A 57 -8.73 1.84 -10.73
N THR A 58 -8.36 2.55 -11.79
CA THR A 58 -7.17 2.28 -12.59
C THR A 58 -6.33 3.53 -12.65
N GLY A 59 -5.04 3.42 -12.37
CA GLY A 59 -4.13 4.55 -12.38
C GLY A 59 -2.72 4.19 -11.97
N PHE A 60 -1.86 5.19 -11.79
CA PHE A 60 -0.52 4.96 -11.23
C PHE A 60 -0.52 5.03 -9.71
N TYR A 61 0.18 4.07 -9.11
CA TYR A 61 0.36 3.94 -7.68
C TYR A 61 1.84 3.87 -7.36
N ASN A 62 2.21 4.45 -6.22
CA ASN A 62 3.46 4.14 -5.56
C ASN A 62 3.27 2.84 -4.78
N VAL A 63 3.97 1.80 -5.17
CA VAL A 63 3.93 0.49 -4.51
C VAL A 63 5.25 0.28 -3.79
N PHE A 64 5.21 -0.15 -2.53
CA PHE A 64 6.41 -0.58 -1.84
C PHE A 64 6.68 -2.05 -2.16
N ASP A 65 7.85 -2.33 -2.76
CA ASP A 65 8.31 -3.66 -3.07
C ASP A 65 9.14 -4.20 -1.90
N PRO A 66 8.63 -5.18 -1.12
CA PRO A 66 9.35 -5.71 0.04
C PRO A 66 10.51 -6.63 -0.34
N VAL A 67 10.59 -7.10 -1.60
CA VAL A 67 11.68 -7.95 -2.07
C VAL A 67 12.88 -7.10 -2.44
N GLU A 68 12.65 -6.05 -3.24
CA GLU A 68 13.68 -5.12 -3.68
C GLU A 68 13.92 -3.96 -2.69
N TRP A 69 13.11 -3.89 -1.63
CA TRP A 69 13.12 -2.85 -0.59
C TRP A 69 13.10 -1.41 -1.14
N ARG A 70 12.18 -1.14 -2.08
CA ARG A 70 12.07 0.17 -2.74
C ARG A 70 10.65 0.52 -3.14
N LYS A 71 10.39 1.82 -3.30
CA LYS A 71 9.15 2.32 -3.90
C LYS A 71 9.24 2.27 -5.43
N VAL A 72 8.21 1.72 -6.07
CA VAL A 72 8.09 1.61 -7.52
C VAL A 72 6.77 2.21 -7.97
N ARG A 73 6.80 3.05 -9.01
CA ARG A 73 5.59 3.56 -9.66
C ARG A 73 5.08 2.49 -10.62
N LYS A 74 3.84 2.04 -10.44
CA LYS A 74 3.20 1.01 -11.28
C LYS A 74 1.80 1.44 -11.67
N GLU A 75 1.42 1.14 -12.90
CA GLU A 75 0.03 1.21 -13.31
C GLU A 75 -0.70 -0.03 -12.78
N LEU A 76 -1.78 0.17 -12.03
CA LEU A 76 -2.57 -0.90 -11.43
C LEU A 76 -4.06 -0.64 -11.66
N LYS A 77 -4.80 -1.74 -11.85
CA LYS A 77 -6.24 -1.79 -11.63
C LYS A 77 -6.47 -2.27 -10.20
N LEU A 78 -6.92 -1.38 -9.35
CA LEU A 78 -7.18 -1.62 -7.94
C LEU A 78 -8.66 -1.90 -7.72
N GLU A 79 -8.99 -3.18 -7.52
CA GLU A 79 -10.32 -3.59 -7.10
C GLU A 79 -10.48 -3.32 -5.60
N TYR A 80 -11.50 -2.57 -5.19
CA TYR A 80 -11.65 -2.16 -3.79
C TYR A 80 -11.86 -3.34 -2.83
N ASN A 81 -12.35 -4.49 -3.33
CA ASN A 81 -12.49 -5.71 -2.54
C ASN A 81 -11.15 -6.42 -2.24
N GLN A 82 -10.05 -6.02 -2.89
CA GLN A 82 -8.70 -6.54 -2.64
C GLN A 82 -7.91 -5.70 -1.64
N LEU A 83 -8.46 -4.57 -1.23
CA LEU A 83 -7.92 -3.73 -0.16
C LEU A 83 -8.39 -4.25 1.19
N GLU A 84 -7.51 -4.23 2.18
CA GLU A 84 -7.88 -4.44 3.57
C GLU A 84 -8.76 -3.26 4.05
N GLY A 85 -9.88 -3.60 4.69
CA GLY A 85 -10.95 -2.69 5.10
C GLY A 85 -10.84 -2.22 6.55
#